data_AF-A0A816HJG0-F1
#
_entry.id   AF-A0A816HJG0-F1
#
_cell.length_a   1.000
_cell.length_b   1.000
_cell.length_c   1.000
_cell.angle_alpha   90.00
_cell.angle_beta   90.00
_cell.angle_gamma   90.00
#
_symmetry.space_group_name_H-M   'P 1'
#
loop_
_entity.id
_entity.type
_entity.pdbx_description
1 polymer ?
#
loop_
_entity_poly.entity_id
_entity_poly.type
_entity_poly.pdbx_seq_one_letter_code
_entity_poly.pdbx_strand_id
1 'polypeptide(L)'
;MSTDKINRLEETSLGMSTALHAAAYYGHCQVVDILVAHQADPTIRNFAGLTPCEETAKRDVAYVFRNHRKIDNTLNDRFLQANSNLEWISYNPNMIKHATHYEKWLETGYRNMQFIIEDSLHGYLKLTEELNNDPDIDKVRELFEEAIEKHDPKFIVKAYTLETSFYRVLNRQLAKTSTEMLNQKFIFDPKIQPFWQNYGRIAAIIARHPDLQKYAVDGLFFRGMILSANELLKYKVGERILTKTFASCSLHSSVAENFAASDRDLESDSYPIICEYNIINKRSVLKIEDLSAYPAEKEVLIVPFCVFEIVKIKTKTNWSAKDGTVKIKEGRKIILKECEKQYSICSIM
;
A
#
# COMPACT_ATOMS: atom_id res chain seq x y z
N MET A 1 -25.87 -10.22 -2.89
CA MET A 1 -25.84 -11.52 -2.17
C MET A 1 -24.91 -11.38 -0.98
N SER A 2 -25.18 -12.02 0.17
CA SER A 2 -24.15 -12.10 1.22
C SER A 2 -22.97 -12.92 0.69
N THR A 3 -21.75 -12.54 1.02
CA THR A 3 -20.52 -13.27 0.66
C THR A 3 -20.55 -14.72 1.14
N ASP A 4 -21.22 -15.00 2.27
CA ASP A 4 -21.44 -16.36 2.75
C ASP A 4 -22.26 -17.25 1.79
N LYS A 5 -23.12 -16.65 0.95
CA LYS A 5 -23.91 -17.40 -0.04
C LYS A 5 -23.13 -17.65 -1.33
N ILE A 6 -22.29 -16.72 -1.76
CA ILE A 6 -21.53 -16.87 -3.03
C ILE A 6 -20.39 -17.90 -2.90
N ASN A 7 -19.86 -18.05 -1.69
CA ASN A 7 -18.77 -18.96 -1.36
C ASN A 7 -19.22 -20.32 -0.81
N ARG A 8 -20.53 -20.56 -0.77
CA ARG A 8 -21.09 -21.81 -0.25
C ARG A 8 -20.68 -22.98 -1.15
N LEU A 9 -20.16 -24.03 -0.54
CA LEU A 9 -20.02 -25.33 -1.20
C LEU A 9 -21.39 -25.98 -1.30
N GLU A 10 -21.84 -26.21 -2.53
CA GLU A 10 -23.11 -26.86 -2.84
C GLU A 10 -22.85 -28.26 -3.40
N GLU A 11 -23.79 -29.17 -3.15
CA GLU A 11 -23.71 -30.53 -3.65
C GLU A 11 -23.96 -30.55 -5.16
N THR A 12 -23.00 -31.07 -5.92
CA THR A 12 -23.10 -31.26 -7.37
C THR A 12 -22.95 -32.74 -7.71
N SER A 13 -23.22 -33.10 -8.97
CA SER A 13 -23.01 -34.47 -9.46
C SER A 13 -21.56 -34.96 -9.41
N LEU A 14 -20.59 -34.06 -9.16
CA LEU A 14 -19.15 -34.35 -9.09
C LEU A 14 -18.56 -34.16 -7.66
N GLY A 15 -19.39 -33.79 -6.67
CA GLY A 15 -18.97 -33.52 -5.30
C GLY A 15 -19.39 -32.12 -4.80
N MET A 16 -18.89 -31.71 -3.63
CA MET A 16 -19.15 -30.36 -3.09
C MET A 16 -18.28 -29.32 -3.80
N SER A 17 -18.89 -28.36 -4.49
CA SER A 17 -18.23 -27.31 -5.27
C SER A 17 -18.93 -25.95 -5.10
N THR A 18 -18.21 -24.85 -5.30
CA THR A 18 -18.81 -23.50 -5.30
C THR A 18 -19.32 -23.12 -6.70
N ALA A 19 -20.10 -22.04 -6.80
CA ALA A 19 -20.48 -21.48 -8.10
C ALA A 19 -19.26 -21.14 -8.98
N LEU A 20 -18.15 -20.74 -8.36
CA LEU A 20 -16.90 -20.39 -9.05
C LEU A 20 -16.20 -21.64 -9.62
N HIS A 21 -16.21 -22.76 -8.88
CA HIS A 21 -15.75 -24.07 -9.37
C HIS A 21 -16.55 -24.52 -10.60
N ALA A 22 -17.88 -24.42 -10.53
CA ALA A 22 -18.74 -24.79 -11.66
C ALA A 22 -18.46 -23.92 -12.89
N ALA A 23 -18.39 -22.60 -12.72
CA ALA A 23 -18.05 -21.68 -13.81
C ALA A 23 -16.67 -21.99 -14.41
N ALA A 24 -15.71 -22.38 -13.56
CA ALA A 24 -14.37 -22.74 -13.98
C ALA A 24 -14.34 -24.05 -14.79
N TYR A 25 -15.00 -25.09 -14.27
CA TYR A 25 -15.10 -26.41 -14.89
C TYR A 25 -15.73 -26.35 -16.28
N TYR A 26 -16.87 -25.67 -16.41
CA TYR A 26 -17.58 -25.53 -17.68
C TYR A 26 -16.93 -24.53 -18.64
N GLY A 27 -15.99 -23.72 -18.16
CA GLY A 27 -15.23 -22.82 -19.02
C GLY A 27 -15.92 -21.48 -19.29
N HIS A 28 -16.72 -20.97 -18.36
CA HIS A 28 -17.50 -19.76 -18.54
C HIS A 28 -16.74 -18.52 -18.05
N CYS A 29 -15.82 -18.00 -18.88
CA CYS A 29 -14.97 -16.85 -18.55
C CYS A 29 -15.74 -15.65 -17.97
N GLN A 30 -16.81 -15.22 -18.63
CA GLN A 30 -17.61 -14.06 -18.20
C GLN A 30 -18.31 -14.30 -16.85
N VAL A 31 -18.71 -15.53 -16.56
CA VAL A 31 -19.33 -15.88 -15.27
C VAL A 31 -18.28 -15.91 -14.17
N VAL A 32 -17.06 -16.41 -14.48
CA VAL A 32 -15.92 -16.31 -13.56
C VAL A 32 -15.62 -14.84 -13.22
N ASP A 33 -15.57 -13.96 -14.21
CA ASP A 33 -15.34 -12.52 -14.01
C ASP A 33 -16.42 -11.89 -13.11
N ILE A 34 -17.70 -12.18 -13.37
CA ILE A 34 -18.82 -11.66 -12.57
C ILE A 34 -18.76 -12.18 -11.14
N LEU A 35 -18.48 -13.47 -10.94
CA LEU A 35 -18.42 -14.07 -9.61
C LEU A 35 -17.26 -13.51 -8.80
N VAL A 36 -16.07 -13.39 -9.40
CA VAL A 36 -14.88 -12.78 -8.76
C VAL A 36 -15.15 -11.30 -8.44
N ALA A 37 -15.77 -10.54 -9.35
CA ALA A 37 -16.16 -9.15 -9.11
C ALA A 37 -17.17 -9.00 -7.95
N HIS A 38 -17.94 -10.04 -7.65
CA HIS A 38 -18.85 -10.13 -6.50
C HIS A 38 -18.22 -10.80 -5.27
N GLN A 39 -16.89 -10.80 -5.18
CA GLN A 39 -16.11 -11.31 -4.03
C GLN A 39 -16.25 -12.83 -3.81
N ALA A 40 -16.49 -13.60 -4.88
CA ALA A 40 -16.34 -15.05 -4.81
C ALA A 40 -14.86 -15.40 -4.59
N ASP A 41 -14.59 -16.22 -3.57
CA ASP A 41 -13.24 -16.58 -3.15
C ASP A 41 -12.67 -17.68 -4.08
N PRO A 42 -11.63 -17.37 -4.88
CA PRO A 42 -11.01 -18.33 -5.81
C PRO A 42 -10.06 -19.31 -5.11
N THR A 43 -9.94 -19.28 -3.78
CA THR A 43 -9.04 -20.14 -3.00
C THR A 43 -9.76 -21.31 -2.34
N ILE A 44 -11.09 -21.28 -2.28
CA ILE A 44 -11.90 -22.38 -1.71
C ILE A 44 -11.59 -23.66 -2.46
N ARG A 45 -11.38 -24.76 -1.73
CA ARG A 45 -11.17 -26.08 -2.31
C ARG A 45 -12.47 -26.88 -2.33
N ASN A 46 -12.78 -27.49 -3.47
CA ASN A 46 -13.88 -28.43 -3.61
C ASN A 46 -13.61 -29.75 -2.90
N PHE A 47 -14.54 -30.70 -2.98
CA PHE A 47 -14.41 -32.04 -2.36
C PHE A 47 -13.21 -32.85 -2.89
N ALA A 48 -12.74 -32.58 -4.10
CA ALA A 48 -11.54 -33.19 -4.67
C ALA A 48 -10.24 -32.49 -4.19
N GLY A 49 -10.34 -31.49 -3.33
CA GLY A 49 -9.21 -30.70 -2.84
C GLY A 49 -8.67 -29.70 -3.87
N LEU A 50 -9.39 -29.45 -4.96
CA LEU A 50 -8.99 -28.53 -6.03
C LEU A 50 -9.61 -27.16 -5.83
N THR A 51 -8.87 -26.10 -6.16
CA THR A 51 -9.43 -24.74 -6.32
C THR A 51 -10.16 -24.60 -7.66
N PRO A 52 -10.98 -23.54 -7.89
CA PRO A 52 -11.64 -23.32 -9.17
C PRO A 52 -10.64 -23.23 -10.34
N CYS A 53 -9.48 -22.63 -10.12
CA CYS A 53 -8.43 -22.53 -11.14
C CYS A 53 -7.76 -23.89 -11.44
N GLU A 54 -7.68 -24.78 -10.45
CA GLU A 54 -7.10 -26.13 -10.61
C GLU A 54 -8.12 -27.09 -11.24
N GLU A 55 -9.42 -26.86 -11.02
CA GLU A 55 -10.50 -27.68 -11.57
C GLU A 55 -10.74 -27.45 -13.07
N THR A 56 -10.35 -26.29 -13.61
CA THR A 56 -10.54 -26.00 -15.04
C THR A 56 -9.48 -26.67 -15.93
N ALA A 57 -9.92 -27.38 -16.98
CA ALA A 57 -9.05 -27.87 -18.03
C ALA A 57 -8.85 -26.88 -19.19
N LYS A 58 -9.60 -25.76 -19.21
CA LYS A 58 -9.59 -24.79 -20.32
C LYS A 58 -8.55 -23.71 -20.10
N ARG A 59 -7.67 -23.52 -21.09
CA ARG A 59 -6.60 -22.52 -21.05
C ARG A 59 -7.13 -21.09 -20.87
N ASP A 60 -8.25 -20.73 -21.47
CA ASP A 60 -8.79 -19.36 -21.43
C ASP A 60 -9.36 -19.01 -20.06
N VAL A 61 -10.05 -19.95 -19.40
CA VAL A 61 -10.53 -19.74 -18.02
C VAL A 61 -9.39 -19.78 -17.03
N ALA A 62 -8.43 -20.70 -17.19
CA ALA A 62 -7.21 -20.67 -16.39
C ALA A 62 -6.43 -19.36 -16.63
N TYR A 63 -6.52 -18.77 -17.82
CA TYR A 63 -5.96 -17.46 -18.13
C TYR A 63 -6.73 -16.33 -17.43
N VAL A 64 -8.06 -16.39 -17.34
CA VAL A 64 -8.87 -15.43 -16.54
C VAL A 64 -8.49 -15.50 -15.07
N PHE A 65 -8.47 -16.69 -14.47
CA PHE A 65 -7.96 -16.86 -13.10
C PHE A 65 -6.54 -16.38 -12.98
N ARG A 66 -5.65 -16.72 -13.92
CA ARG A 66 -4.26 -16.24 -13.94
C ARG A 66 -4.11 -14.77 -14.28
N ASN A 67 -5.10 -14.08 -14.84
CA ASN A 67 -5.04 -12.65 -15.11
C ASN A 67 -5.57 -11.88 -13.92
N HIS A 68 -6.67 -12.33 -13.31
CA HIS A 68 -7.01 -11.94 -11.94
C HIS A 68 -5.85 -12.26 -10.99
N ARG A 69 -5.12 -13.37 -11.22
CA ARG A 69 -3.94 -13.85 -10.45
C ARG A 69 -2.55 -13.39 -10.98
N LYS A 70 -2.49 -12.61 -12.07
CA LYS A 70 -1.27 -11.93 -12.61
C LYS A 70 -1.34 -10.44 -12.37
N ILE A 71 -2.55 -9.92 -12.20
CA ILE A 71 -2.85 -8.73 -11.43
C ILE A 71 -2.54 -8.99 -9.92
N ASP A 72 -2.33 -10.24 -9.53
CA ASP A 72 -2.13 -10.67 -8.14
C ASP A 72 -0.65 -10.79 -7.70
N ASN A 73 -0.37 -10.03 -6.64
CA ASN A 73 0.48 -10.42 -5.51
C ASN A 73 2.00 -10.29 -5.57
N THR A 74 2.57 -9.64 -6.57
CA THR A 74 3.85 -8.91 -6.37
C THR A 74 3.75 -7.43 -6.65
N LEU A 75 2.74 -6.98 -7.40
CA LEU A 75 2.59 -5.58 -7.80
C LEU A 75 1.38 -4.87 -7.17
N ASN A 76 0.36 -5.56 -6.65
CA ASN A 76 -0.85 -4.92 -6.12
C ASN A 76 -0.95 -4.84 -4.60
N ASP A 77 -0.03 -5.45 -3.89
CA ASP A 77 -0.10 -5.45 -2.44
C ASP A 77 0.59 -4.19 -1.88
N ARG A 78 -0.22 -3.29 -1.33
CA ARG A 78 0.22 -2.00 -0.78
C ARG A 78 1.16 -2.14 0.42
N PHE A 79 1.21 -3.32 1.04
CA PHE A 79 2.09 -3.63 2.14
C PHE A 79 3.39 -4.32 1.71
N LEU A 80 3.35 -5.16 0.67
CA LEU A 80 4.40 -6.15 0.39
C LEU A 80 5.71 -5.62 -0.21
N GLN A 81 5.69 -4.60 -1.07
CA GLN A 81 6.94 -4.14 -1.68
C GLN A 81 7.62 -3.08 -0.83
N ALA A 82 8.56 -3.51 0.02
CA ALA A 82 9.70 -2.67 0.33
C ALA A 82 10.68 -2.70 -0.84
N ASN A 83 10.29 -2.08 -1.95
CA ASN A 83 11.27 -1.73 -2.97
C ASN A 83 12.24 -0.75 -2.30
N SER A 84 13.50 -1.15 -2.12
CA SER A 84 14.52 -0.33 -1.46
C SER A 84 14.75 1.06 -2.09
N ASN A 85 14.10 1.37 -3.22
CA ASN A 85 14.01 2.72 -3.76
C ASN A 85 12.96 3.63 -3.06
N LEU A 86 11.95 3.07 -2.39
CA LEU A 86 10.85 3.76 -1.71
C LEU A 86 11.21 4.18 -0.27
N GLU A 87 11.95 3.34 0.43
CA GLU A 87 12.44 3.63 1.78
C GLU A 87 13.92 3.97 1.68
N TRP A 88 14.28 5.23 1.94
CA TRP A 88 15.68 5.59 1.87
C TRP A 88 16.41 5.03 3.08
N ILE A 89 17.41 4.20 2.83
CA ILE A 89 18.35 3.70 3.82
C ILE A 89 19.71 4.32 3.48
N SER A 90 20.12 5.34 4.23
CA SER A 90 21.45 5.95 4.07
C SER A 90 21.86 6.78 5.29
N TYR A 91 23.11 6.60 5.72
CA TYR A 91 23.79 7.42 6.71
C TYR A 91 24.05 8.83 6.15
N ASN A 92 23.01 9.68 6.14
CA ASN A 92 23.18 11.12 5.92
C ASN A 92 22.96 11.86 7.25
N PRO A 93 24.00 12.50 7.83
CA PRO A 93 23.87 13.26 9.08
C PRO A 93 22.88 14.44 8.97
N ASN A 94 22.56 14.90 7.77
CA ASN A 94 21.59 15.97 7.51
C ASN A 94 20.17 15.46 7.20
N MET A 95 19.89 14.15 7.26
CA MET A 95 18.58 13.60 6.89
C MET A 95 17.41 14.22 7.67
N ILE A 96 17.58 14.49 8.97
CA ILE A 96 16.54 15.15 9.79
C ILE A 96 16.27 16.58 9.27
N LYS A 97 17.31 17.31 8.84
CA LYS A 97 17.15 18.65 8.25
C LYS A 97 16.40 18.59 6.93
N HIS A 98 16.74 17.63 6.06
CA HIS A 98 16.02 17.40 4.80
C HIS A 98 14.56 17.03 5.03
N ALA A 99 14.29 16.08 5.92
CA ALA A 99 12.94 15.68 6.29
C ALA A 99 12.12 16.86 6.86
N THR A 100 12.73 17.69 7.71
CA THR A 100 12.10 18.90 8.26
C THR A 100 11.79 19.92 7.16
N HIS A 101 12.71 20.11 6.21
CA HIS A 101 12.47 20.98 5.07
C HIS A 101 11.27 20.47 4.24
N TYR A 102 11.26 19.19 3.85
CA TYR A 102 10.19 18.57 3.07
C TYR A 102 8.84 18.49 3.80
N GLU A 103 8.84 18.40 5.13
CA GLU A 103 7.60 18.49 5.89
C GLU A 103 6.97 19.88 5.78
N LYS A 104 7.75 20.97 5.83
CA LYS A 104 7.23 22.33 5.60
C LYS A 104 6.60 22.50 4.21
N TRP A 105 7.04 21.71 3.24
CA TRP A 105 6.41 21.68 1.92
C TRP A 105 5.02 21.07 1.94
N LEU A 106 4.83 19.96 2.67
CA LEU A 106 3.51 19.40 2.89
C LEU A 106 2.58 20.44 3.55
N GLU A 107 3.11 21.32 4.40
CA GLU A 107 2.33 22.36 5.11
C GLU A 107 1.98 23.60 4.28
N THR A 108 2.63 23.80 3.12
CA THR A 108 2.43 25.00 2.28
C THR A 108 1.75 24.68 0.95
N GLY A 109 1.51 23.40 0.67
CA GLY A 109 1.11 22.88 -0.64
C GLY A 109 -0.36 23.04 -1.04
N TYR A 110 -1.19 23.74 -0.27
CA TYR A 110 -2.64 23.82 -0.51
C TYR A 110 -3.12 25.27 -0.62
N ARG A 111 -3.52 25.69 -1.83
CA ARG A 111 -4.30 26.93 -2.03
C ARG A 111 -5.64 26.70 -2.70
N ASN A 112 -5.79 25.60 -3.44
CA ASN A 112 -7.06 25.20 -4.06
C ASN A 112 -7.12 23.67 -4.16
N MET A 113 -7.87 23.02 -3.27
CA MET A 113 -8.00 21.56 -3.23
C MET A 113 -8.61 21.01 -4.52
N GLN A 114 -9.66 21.66 -5.04
CA GLN A 114 -10.31 21.25 -6.29
C GLN A 114 -9.32 21.23 -7.45
N PHE A 115 -8.59 22.33 -7.67
CA PHE A 115 -7.58 22.39 -8.73
C PHE A 115 -6.53 21.28 -8.61
N ILE A 116 -6.06 21.00 -7.38
CA ILE A 116 -5.07 19.94 -7.15
C ILE A 116 -5.65 18.56 -7.51
N ILE A 117 -6.89 18.29 -7.13
CA ILE A 117 -7.56 17.02 -7.41
C ILE A 117 -7.79 16.86 -8.91
N GLU A 118 -8.29 17.90 -9.60
CA GLU A 118 -8.52 17.92 -11.05
C GLU A 118 -7.22 17.71 -11.84
N ASP A 119 -6.18 18.50 -11.55
CA ASP A 119 -4.86 18.41 -12.19
C ASP A 119 -4.27 16.99 -11.97
N SER A 120 -4.45 16.44 -10.76
CA SER A 120 -3.93 15.11 -10.43
C SER A 120 -4.66 13.96 -11.11
N LEU A 121 -5.99 14.06 -11.22
CA LEU A 121 -6.79 13.12 -11.99
C LEU A 121 -6.35 13.15 -13.45
N HIS A 122 -6.22 14.34 -14.04
CA HIS A 122 -5.76 14.49 -15.42
C HIS A 122 -4.39 13.86 -15.65
N GLY A 123 -3.44 14.12 -14.74
CA GLY A 123 -2.10 13.51 -14.78
C GLY A 123 -2.11 11.99 -14.59
N TYR A 124 -3.06 11.46 -13.83
CA TYR A 124 -3.25 10.01 -13.65
C TYR A 124 -3.82 9.35 -14.89
N LEU A 125 -4.92 9.88 -15.44
CA LEU A 125 -5.57 9.36 -16.63
C LEU A 125 -4.61 9.28 -17.82
N LYS A 126 -3.81 10.34 -18.04
CA LYS A 126 -2.79 10.37 -19.10
C LYS A 126 -1.76 9.26 -18.97
N LEU A 127 -1.27 9.00 -17.74
CA LEU A 127 -0.28 7.94 -17.51
C LEU A 127 -0.88 6.54 -17.72
N THR A 128 -2.15 6.35 -17.38
CA THR A 128 -2.82 5.04 -17.52
C THR A 128 -3.23 4.73 -18.97
N GLU A 129 -3.59 5.74 -19.77
CA GLU A 129 -3.83 5.59 -21.21
C GLU A 129 -2.57 5.08 -21.94
N GLU A 130 -1.39 5.56 -21.53
CA GLU A 130 -0.09 5.13 -22.06
C GLU A 130 0.31 3.69 -21.63
N LEU A 131 -0.33 3.13 -20.58
CA LEU A 131 0.08 1.88 -19.91
C LEU A 131 -0.90 0.70 -20.09
N ASN A 132 -1.74 0.70 -21.13
CA ASN A 132 -2.75 -0.33 -21.43
C ASN A 132 -3.89 -0.44 -20.39
N ASN A 133 -4.51 0.67 -20.02
CA ASN A 133 -5.76 0.81 -19.25
C ASN A 133 -5.85 0.00 -17.95
N ASP A 134 -5.82 0.72 -16.82
CA ASP A 134 -6.25 0.18 -15.52
C ASP A 134 -7.76 -0.16 -15.60
N PRO A 135 -8.17 -1.42 -15.37
CA PRO A 135 -9.58 -1.82 -15.46
C PRO A 135 -10.47 -1.11 -14.44
N ASP A 136 -9.88 -0.54 -13.38
CA ASP A 136 -10.57 0.14 -12.30
C ASP A 136 -10.36 1.67 -12.32
N ILE A 137 -9.90 2.22 -13.44
CA ILE A 137 -9.67 3.67 -13.63
C ILE A 137 -10.92 4.50 -13.35
N ASP A 138 -12.10 3.98 -13.72
CA ASP A 138 -13.38 4.67 -13.54
C ASP A 138 -13.73 4.79 -12.04
N LYS A 139 -13.42 3.79 -11.22
CA LYS A 139 -13.60 3.87 -9.75
C LYS A 139 -12.73 4.96 -9.12
N VAL A 140 -11.50 5.12 -9.61
CA VAL A 140 -10.61 6.21 -9.16
C VAL A 140 -11.18 7.55 -9.59
N ARG A 141 -11.65 7.67 -10.84
CA ARG A 141 -12.27 8.88 -11.37
C ARG A 141 -13.49 9.31 -10.54
N GLU A 142 -14.42 8.40 -10.28
CA GLU A 142 -15.62 8.65 -9.48
C GLU A 142 -15.28 9.19 -8.09
N LEU A 143 -14.29 8.60 -7.40
CA LEU A 143 -13.87 9.08 -6.09
C LEU A 143 -13.22 10.47 -6.13
N PHE A 144 -12.48 10.79 -7.19
CA PHE A 144 -11.91 12.12 -7.36
C PHE A 144 -13.00 13.17 -7.63
N GLU A 145 -14.00 12.82 -8.45
CA GLU A 145 -15.18 13.65 -8.70
C GLU A 145 -15.97 13.87 -7.41
N GLU A 146 -16.22 12.82 -6.62
CA GLU A 146 -16.87 12.95 -5.31
C GLU A 146 -16.07 13.85 -4.34
N ALA A 147 -14.74 13.78 -4.38
CA ALA A 147 -13.88 14.65 -3.57
C ALA A 147 -14.06 16.14 -3.92
N ILE A 148 -14.23 16.44 -5.20
CA ILE A 148 -14.47 17.79 -5.72
C ILE A 148 -15.88 18.25 -5.35
N GLU A 149 -16.90 17.48 -5.72
CA GLU A 149 -18.31 17.84 -5.55
C GLU A 149 -18.68 18.05 -4.07
N LYS A 150 -18.18 17.17 -3.19
CA LYS A 150 -18.49 17.22 -1.75
C LYS A 150 -17.49 18.06 -0.97
N HIS A 151 -16.44 18.57 -1.61
CA HIS A 151 -15.30 19.21 -0.96
C HIS A 151 -14.74 18.38 0.21
N ASP A 152 -14.66 17.06 0.04
CA ASP A 152 -14.25 16.13 1.10
C ASP A 152 -12.98 15.34 0.68
N PRO A 153 -11.81 15.60 1.29
CA PRO A 153 -10.56 14.93 0.93
C PRO A 153 -10.55 13.44 1.30
N LYS A 154 -11.53 12.94 2.08
CA LYS A 154 -11.62 11.51 2.42
C LYS A 154 -11.77 10.62 1.21
N PHE A 155 -12.37 11.10 0.12
CA PHE A 155 -12.50 10.32 -1.10
C PHE A 155 -11.15 10.08 -1.79
N ILE A 156 -10.18 10.99 -1.62
CA ILE A 156 -8.80 10.79 -2.08
C ILE A 156 -8.11 9.69 -1.27
N VAL A 157 -8.37 9.63 0.05
CA VAL A 157 -7.88 8.52 0.89
C VAL A 157 -8.51 7.20 0.46
N LYS A 158 -9.83 7.17 0.20
CA LYS A 158 -10.50 5.98 -0.35
C LYS A 158 -9.85 5.52 -1.65
N ALA A 159 -9.62 6.43 -2.58
CA ALA A 159 -9.00 6.14 -3.87
C ALA A 159 -7.59 5.56 -3.70
N TYR A 160 -6.82 6.08 -2.74
CA TYR A 160 -5.51 5.55 -2.38
C TYR A 160 -5.56 4.10 -1.87
N THR A 161 -6.62 3.73 -1.14
CA THR A 161 -6.74 2.40 -0.51
C THR A 161 -7.39 1.34 -1.39
N LEU A 162 -8.02 1.72 -2.51
CA LEU A 162 -8.57 0.75 -3.46
C LEU A 162 -7.46 -0.11 -4.10
N GLU A 163 -7.77 -1.36 -4.43
CA GLU A 163 -6.95 -2.22 -5.30
C GLU A 163 -6.96 -1.71 -6.75
N THR A 164 -6.38 -0.53 -6.98
CA THR A 164 -6.13 0.04 -8.30
C THR A 164 -4.65 0.39 -8.45
N SER A 165 -4.24 0.77 -9.66
CA SER A 165 -2.87 1.24 -9.88
C SER A 165 -2.59 2.60 -9.23
N PHE A 166 -3.62 3.34 -8.78
CA PHE A 166 -3.47 4.72 -8.29
C PHE A 166 -2.46 4.82 -7.13
N TYR A 167 -2.57 3.98 -6.09
CA TYR A 167 -1.61 3.98 -4.97
C TYR A 167 -0.17 3.80 -5.45
N ARG A 168 0.05 2.90 -6.42
CA ARG A 168 1.38 2.62 -6.97
C ARG A 168 1.91 3.77 -7.78
N VAL A 169 1.07 4.37 -8.62
CA VAL A 169 1.45 5.52 -9.42
C VAL A 169 1.83 6.67 -8.50
N LEU A 170 0.99 6.97 -7.50
CA LEU A 170 1.26 8.00 -6.50
C LEU A 170 2.59 7.74 -5.78
N ASN A 171 2.77 6.56 -5.18
CA ASN A 171 3.98 6.23 -4.43
C ASN A 171 5.24 6.21 -5.33
N ARG A 172 5.15 5.68 -6.55
CA ARG A 172 6.29 5.70 -7.49
C ARG A 172 6.72 7.12 -7.84
N GLN A 173 5.75 8.00 -8.12
CA GLN A 173 6.05 9.40 -8.41
C GLN A 173 6.66 10.09 -7.19
N LEU A 174 6.05 9.94 -6.00
CA LEU A 174 6.58 10.49 -4.75
C LEU A 174 8.02 10.02 -4.44
N ALA A 175 8.32 8.74 -4.66
CA ALA A 175 9.66 8.21 -4.42
C ALA A 175 10.70 8.77 -5.39
N LYS A 176 10.35 8.89 -6.69
CA LYS A 176 11.20 9.48 -7.71
C LYS A 176 11.50 10.94 -7.37
N THR A 177 10.46 11.72 -7.13
CA THR A 177 10.53 13.12 -6.70
C THR A 177 11.42 13.26 -5.46
N SER A 178 11.13 12.54 -4.38
CA SER A 178 11.92 12.62 -3.14
C SER A 178 13.40 12.31 -3.36
N THR A 179 13.73 11.36 -4.25
CA THR A 179 15.11 11.00 -4.58
C THR A 179 15.82 12.13 -5.33
N GLU A 180 15.15 12.75 -6.31
CA GLU A 180 15.69 13.88 -7.06
C GLU A 180 15.95 15.10 -6.17
N MET A 181 15.07 15.36 -5.19
CA MET A 181 15.23 16.45 -4.22
C MET A 181 16.46 16.26 -3.33
N LEU A 182 16.64 15.05 -2.81
CA LEU A 182 17.72 14.71 -1.87
C LEU A 182 19.10 14.80 -2.53
N ASN A 183 19.18 14.58 -3.84
CA ASN A 183 20.42 14.61 -4.63
C ASN A 183 20.92 16.03 -5.00
N GLN A 184 20.34 17.10 -4.43
CA GLN A 184 20.81 18.49 -4.57
C GLN A 184 21.00 19.02 -6.01
N LYS A 185 20.16 18.61 -6.97
CA LYS A 185 20.06 19.29 -8.28
C LYS A 185 18.98 20.37 -8.36
N PHE A 186 18.12 20.49 -7.35
CA PHE A 186 17.07 21.51 -7.29
C PHE A 186 17.40 22.56 -6.24
N ILE A 187 17.83 23.74 -6.71
CA ILE A 187 17.66 24.98 -5.95
C ILE A 187 16.16 25.27 -5.95
N PHE A 188 15.59 25.60 -4.80
CA PHE A 188 14.23 26.10 -4.73
C PHE A 188 14.14 27.42 -5.51
N ASP A 189 13.67 27.33 -6.76
CA ASP A 189 13.22 28.49 -7.51
C ASP A 189 11.69 28.46 -7.54
N PRO A 190 11.00 29.32 -6.76
CA PRO A 190 9.54 29.39 -6.76
C PRO A 190 8.92 29.74 -8.13
N LYS A 191 9.73 30.19 -9.10
CA LYS A 191 9.34 30.45 -10.50
C LYS A 191 9.51 29.23 -11.40
N ILE A 192 10.36 28.26 -11.03
CA ILE A 192 10.57 27.01 -11.76
C ILE A 192 9.86 25.90 -10.99
N GLN A 193 8.55 25.76 -11.23
CA GLN A 193 7.67 24.73 -10.65
C GLN A 193 7.48 23.42 -11.49
N PRO A 194 8.39 22.88 -12.33
CA PRO A 194 8.10 21.65 -13.08
C PRO A 194 7.85 20.41 -12.21
N PHE A 195 8.29 20.46 -10.95
CA PHE A 195 8.56 19.29 -10.13
C PHE A 195 7.39 18.86 -9.22
N TRP A 196 6.31 19.64 -9.18
CA TRP A 196 5.22 19.52 -8.19
C TRP A 196 3.81 19.61 -8.75
N GLN A 197 3.63 19.43 -10.06
CA GLN A 197 2.29 19.25 -10.58
C GLN A 197 1.79 17.88 -10.09
N ASN A 198 0.59 17.89 -9.51
CA ASN A 198 -0.18 16.71 -9.15
C ASN A 198 0.19 15.96 -7.86
N TYR A 199 1.03 14.94 -7.97
CA TYR A 199 1.12 13.87 -6.96
C TYR A 199 1.68 14.30 -5.60
N GLY A 200 2.66 15.22 -5.58
CA GLY A 200 3.17 15.79 -4.33
C GLY A 200 2.11 16.64 -3.60
N ARG A 201 1.23 17.32 -4.34
CA ARG A 201 0.14 18.13 -3.77
C ARG A 201 -0.99 17.24 -3.25
N ILE A 202 -1.30 16.13 -3.93
CA ILE A 202 -2.20 15.09 -3.39
C ILE A 202 -1.66 14.52 -2.09
N ALA A 203 -0.36 14.22 -2.01
CA ALA A 203 0.24 13.75 -0.78
C ALA A 203 0.13 14.80 0.34
N ALA A 204 0.27 16.09 0.03
CA ALA A 204 0.05 17.17 0.98
C ALA A 204 -1.41 17.24 1.46
N ILE A 205 -2.40 17.07 0.57
CA ILE A 205 -3.82 16.98 0.95
C ILE A 205 -4.01 15.84 1.95
N ILE A 206 -3.60 14.61 1.59
CA ILE A 206 -3.77 13.44 2.45
C ILE A 206 -3.08 13.70 3.80
N ALA A 207 -1.81 14.15 3.78
CA ALA A 207 -0.99 14.25 4.97
C ALA A 207 -1.31 15.45 5.89
N ARG A 208 -1.96 16.51 5.40
CA ARG A 208 -2.06 17.80 6.13
C ARG A 208 -3.42 18.50 6.06
N HIS A 209 -4.38 18.04 5.25
CA HIS A 209 -5.69 18.69 5.19
C HIS A 209 -6.40 18.64 6.57
N PRO A 210 -6.97 19.76 7.07
CA PRO A 210 -7.59 19.81 8.40
C PRO A 210 -8.61 18.70 8.68
N ASP A 211 -9.48 18.40 7.71
CA ASP A 211 -10.48 17.33 7.85
C ASP A 211 -9.90 15.92 7.97
N LEU A 212 -8.65 15.72 7.55
CA LEU A 212 -7.93 14.47 7.72
C LEU A 212 -7.06 14.47 8.98
N GLN A 213 -6.62 15.62 9.47
CA GLN A 213 -5.82 15.72 10.69
C GLN A 213 -6.56 15.28 11.96
N LYS A 214 -7.90 15.20 11.94
CA LYS A 214 -8.65 14.59 13.05
C LYS A 214 -8.40 13.09 13.21
N TYR A 215 -7.84 12.43 12.20
CA TYR A 215 -7.43 11.02 12.23
C TYR A 215 -5.95 10.85 12.62
N ALA A 216 -5.24 11.94 12.90
CA ALA A 216 -3.84 11.92 13.33
C ALA A 216 -3.69 11.26 14.71
N VAL A 217 -2.79 10.28 14.82
CA VAL A 217 -2.57 9.49 16.04
C VAL A 217 -1.08 9.26 16.28
N ASP A 218 -0.69 8.92 17.50
CA ASP A 218 0.65 8.41 17.83
C ASP A 218 0.52 6.97 18.35
N GLY A 219 1.65 6.28 18.52
CA GLY A 219 1.68 4.94 19.10
C GLY A 219 2.49 3.93 18.30
N LEU A 220 2.09 2.67 18.41
CA LEU A 220 2.79 1.52 17.85
C LEU A 220 2.01 0.96 16.65
N PHE A 221 2.68 0.84 15.51
CA PHE A 221 2.09 0.39 14.26
C PHE A 221 2.96 -0.66 13.58
N PHE A 222 2.35 -1.51 12.77
CA PHE A 222 2.98 -2.70 12.22
C PHE A 222 2.89 -2.72 10.71
N ARG A 223 3.99 -3.10 10.04
CA ARG A 223 3.97 -3.35 8.60
C ARG A 223 4.57 -4.71 8.29
N GLY A 224 3.84 -5.50 7.53
CA GLY A 224 4.34 -6.72 6.93
C GLY A 224 4.88 -6.45 5.54
N MET A 225 6.03 -7.01 5.22
CA MET A 225 6.64 -6.92 3.91
C MET A 225 7.55 -8.13 3.66
N ILE A 226 7.95 -8.31 2.42
CA ILE A 226 8.98 -9.30 2.04
C ILE A 226 10.20 -8.54 1.54
N LEU A 227 11.39 -8.92 2.01
CA LEU A 227 12.66 -8.36 1.56
C LEU A 227 13.55 -9.44 0.95
N SER A 228 14.29 -9.10 -0.11
CA SER A 228 15.45 -9.92 -0.51
C SER A 228 16.56 -9.85 0.54
N ALA A 229 17.50 -10.81 0.55
CA ALA A 229 18.67 -10.74 1.43
C ALA A 229 19.43 -9.42 1.25
N ASN A 230 19.62 -8.98 0.01
CA ASN A 230 20.33 -7.75 -0.32
C ASN A 230 19.65 -6.50 0.23
N GLU A 231 18.33 -6.46 0.27
CA GLU A 231 17.59 -5.34 0.87
C GLU A 231 17.61 -5.40 2.38
N LEU A 232 17.50 -6.59 2.96
CA LEU A 232 17.59 -6.79 4.40
C LEU A 232 18.96 -6.35 4.95
N LEU A 233 20.05 -6.57 4.22
CA LEU A 233 21.40 -6.12 4.59
C LEU A 233 21.52 -4.60 4.75
N LYS A 234 20.60 -3.83 4.18
CA LYS A 234 20.56 -2.37 4.34
C LYS A 234 20.05 -1.98 5.74
N TYR A 235 19.25 -2.82 6.38
CA TYR A 235 18.73 -2.54 7.72
C TYR A 235 19.77 -2.86 8.79
N LYS A 236 20.32 -1.83 9.42
CA LYS A 236 21.31 -1.96 10.49
C LYS A 236 20.90 -1.19 11.73
N VAL A 237 21.13 -1.80 12.89
CA VAL A 237 20.85 -1.16 14.18
C VAL A 237 21.69 0.11 14.33
N GLY A 238 21.04 1.20 14.76
CA GLY A 238 21.63 2.54 14.87
C GLY A 238 21.60 3.36 13.58
N GLU A 239 21.34 2.74 12.42
CA GLU A 239 21.07 3.49 11.20
C GLU A 239 19.64 4.03 11.19
N ARG A 240 19.42 5.03 10.33
CA ARG A 240 18.13 5.70 10.20
C ARG A 240 17.58 5.52 8.78
N ILE A 241 16.26 5.46 8.70
CA ILE A 241 15.51 5.36 7.45
C ILE A 241 14.55 6.54 7.29
N LEU A 242 14.29 6.92 6.04
CA LEU A 242 13.33 7.95 5.66
C LEU A 242 12.23 7.32 4.81
N THR A 243 10.99 7.57 5.18
CA THR A 243 9.82 7.29 4.32
C THR A 243 9.77 8.33 3.20
N LYS A 244 9.99 7.94 1.93
CA LYS A 244 9.85 8.88 0.80
C LYS A 244 8.41 9.00 0.31
N THR A 245 7.59 8.02 0.66
CA THR A 245 6.20 7.87 0.26
C THR A 245 5.36 7.62 1.50
N PHE A 246 4.07 7.45 1.30
CA PHE A 246 3.23 6.85 2.33
C PHE A 246 3.67 5.42 2.59
N ALA A 247 3.65 4.99 3.85
CA ALA A 247 3.83 3.60 4.23
C ALA A 247 2.53 3.08 4.87
N SER A 248 1.87 2.17 4.16
CA SER A 248 0.71 1.46 4.68
C SER A 248 1.15 0.54 5.82
N CYS A 249 0.52 0.74 6.97
CA CYS A 249 0.75 0.00 8.20
C CYS A 249 -0.62 -0.42 8.78
N SER A 250 -0.59 -1.25 9.82
CA SER A 250 -1.78 -1.69 10.54
C SER A 250 -1.63 -1.41 12.03
N LEU A 251 -2.77 -1.23 12.71
CA LEU A 251 -2.86 -1.19 14.17
C LEU A 251 -2.50 -2.52 14.83
N HIS A 252 -2.54 -3.63 14.08
CA HIS A 252 -2.39 -4.97 14.64
C HIS A 252 -1.25 -5.75 13.98
N SER A 253 -0.35 -6.29 14.81
CA SER A 253 0.74 -7.16 14.37
C SER A 253 0.22 -8.36 13.60
N SER A 254 -0.90 -8.96 14.01
CA SER A 254 -1.47 -10.13 13.34
C SER A 254 -1.91 -9.85 11.90
N VAL A 255 -2.41 -8.64 11.63
CA VAL A 255 -2.79 -8.22 10.29
C VAL A 255 -1.55 -7.99 9.44
N ALA A 256 -0.56 -7.26 9.97
CA ALA A 256 0.76 -7.10 9.33
C ALA A 256 1.43 -8.45 9.04
N GLU A 257 1.30 -9.43 9.93
CA GLU A 257 1.84 -10.77 9.75
C GLU A 257 1.18 -11.52 8.60
N ASN A 258 -0.11 -11.31 8.33
CA ASN A 258 -0.76 -11.89 7.15
C ASN A 258 -0.18 -11.31 5.85
N PHE A 259 0.21 -10.02 5.83
CA PHE A 259 0.88 -9.44 4.66
C PHE A 259 2.30 -9.96 4.50
N ALA A 260 3.05 -10.18 5.58
CA ALA A 260 4.40 -10.73 5.49
C ALA A 260 4.42 -12.26 5.22
N ALA A 261 3.36 -12.97 5.60
CA ALA A 261 3.19 -14.39 5.37
C ALA A 261 2.64 -14.62 3.96
N SER A 262 3.53 -14.92 3.02
CA SER A 262 3.12 -15.40 1.70
C SER A 262 2.64 -16.86 1.80
N ASP A 263 1.45 -17.16 1.27
CA ASP A 263 0.96 -18.53 1.04
C ASP A 263 1.78 -19.31 0.00
N ARG A 264 2.77 -18.65 -0.63
CA ARG A 264 3.70 -19.23 -1.59
C ARG A 264 5.00 -19.58 -0.89
N ASP A 265 5.63 -20.67 -1.33
CA ASP A 265 7.04 -20.94 -1.05
C ASP A 265 7.85 -19.69 -1.44
N LEU A 266 8.31 -18.96 -0.42
CA LEU A 266 9.18 -17.80 -0.63
C LEU A 266 10.41 -18.28 -1.39
N GLU A 267 10.86 -17.48 -2.36
CA GLU A 267 12.14 -17.73 -3.02
C GLU A 267 13.23 -17.92 -1.96
N SER A 268 14.24 -18.71 -2.29
CA SER A 268 15.34 -19.03 -1.38
C SER A 268 16.01 -17.78 -0.79
N ASP A 269 15.97 -16.65 -1.49
CA ASP A 269 16.56 -15.36 -1.09
C ASP A 269 15.57 -14.33 -0.51
N SER A 270 14.29 -14.67 -0.34
CA SER A 270 13.26 -13.76 0.20
C SER A 270 12.97 -14.02 1.68
N TYR A 271 12.79 -12.97 2.47
CA TYR A 271 12.58 -13.04 3.92
C TYR A 271 11.31 -12.30 4.31
N PRO A 272 10.43 -12.92 5.13
CA PRO A 272 9.27 -12.24 5.66
C PRO A 272 9.69 -11.29 6.79
N ILE A 273 9.21 -10.06 6.76
CA ILE A 273 9.63 -8.99 7.67
C ILE A 273 8.41 -8.37 8.36
N ILE A 274 8.56 -8.10 9.65
CA ILE A 274 7.66 -7.23 10.41
C ILE A 274 8.41 -6.01 10.89
N CYS A 275 7.97 -4.85 10.45
CA CYS A 275 8.42 -3.57 10.97
C CYS A 275 7.47 -3.11 12.09
N GLU A 276 8.03 -2.75 13.25
CA GLU A 276 7.34 -2.10 14.35
C GLU A 276 7.74 -0.62 14.39
N TYR A 277 6.83 0.27 14.05
CA TYR A 277 7.05 1.72 14.10
C TYR A 277 6.49 2.28 15.40
N ASN A 278 7.39 2.76 16.27
CA ASN A 278 7.05 3.55 17.45
C ASN A 278 7.07 5.04 17.07
N ILE A 279 5.89 5.61 16.86
CA ILE A 279 5.65 6.98 16.39
C ILE A 279 5.20 7.83 17.58
N ILE A 280 5.83 8.98 17.74
CA ILE A 280 5.59 9.92 18.85
C ILE A 280 4.91 11.21 18.38
N ASN A 281 5.08 11.58 17.10
CA ASN A 281 4.42 12.74 16.53
C ASN A 281 3.09 12.34 15.90
N LYS A 282 1.99 12.85 16.43
CA LYS A 282 0.64 12.55 15.92
C LYS A 282 0.46 12.88 14.45
N ARG A 283 1.17 13.89 13.92
CA ARG A 283 1.07 14.30 12.50
C ARG A 283 1.79 13.37 11.53
N SER A 284 2.52 12.38 12.05
CA SER A 284 3.30 11.44 11.24
C SER A 284 2.47 10.26 10.73
N VAL A 285 1.28 10.03 11.28
CA VAL A 285 0.43 8.90 10.88
C VAL A 285 -1.05 9.24 10.97
N LEU A 286 -1.81 8.74 10.00
CA LEU A 286 -3.26 8.87 9.94
C LEU A 286 -3.91 7.51 10.15
N LYS A 287 -4.83 7.43 11.11
CA LYS A 287 -5.66 6.25 11.33
C LYS A 287 -6.80 6.24 10.32
N ILE A 288 -6.64 5.48 9.23
CA ILE A 288 -7.56 5.51 8.09
C ILE A 288 -8.45 4.27 7.99
N GLU A 289 -8.56 3.45 9.06
CA GLU A 289 -9.37 2.22 9.05
C GLU A 289 -10.82 2.44 8.58
N ASP A 290 -11.44 3.55 8.99
CA ASP A 290 -12.83 3.89 8.64
C ASP A 290 -12.96 4.59 7.28
N LEU A 291 -11.82 4.96 6.68
CA LEU A 291 -11.73 5.60 5.37
C LEU A 291 -11.25 4.64 4.30
N SER A 292 -10.61 3.54 4.70
CA SER A 292 -10.06 2.54 3.80
C SER A 292 -11.18 1.74 3.14
N ALA A 293 -10.94 1.31 1.90
CA ALA A 293 -11.78 0.35 1.21
C ALA A 293 -11.82 -1.02 1.94
N TYR A 294 -10.87 -1.27 2.84
CA TYR A 294 -10.72 -2.53 3.57
C TYR A 294 -10.60 -2.31 5.09
N PRO A 295 -11.70 -2.01 5.81
CA PRO A 295 -11.67 -1.71 7.25
C PRO A 295 -11.11 -2.83 8.14
N ALA A 296 -11.16 -4.08 7.66
CA ALA A 296 -10.62 -5.25 8.36
C ALA A 296 -9.09 -5.20 8.50
N GLU A 297 -8.39 -4.45 7.65
CA GLU A 297 -6.93 -4.34 7.68
C GLU A 297 -6.42 -3.37 8.74
N LYS A 298 -7.34 -2.63 9.40
CA LYS A 298 -7.01 -1.72 10.49
C LYS A 298 -5.92 -0.73 10.09
N GLU A 299 -6.05 -0.23 8.86
CA GLU A 299 -4.99 0.51 8.19
C GLU A 299 -4.70 1.84 8.90
N VAL A 300 -3.41 2.11 9.01
CA VAL A 300 -2.87 3.44 9.28
C VAL A 300 -1.88 3.79 8.18
N LEU A 301 -1.78 5.08 7.88
CA LEU A 301 -0.89 5.57 6.83
C LEU A 301 0.17 6.46 7.45
N ILE A 302 1.42 5.98 7.51
CA ILE A 302 2.55 6.83 7.86
C ILE A 302 2.79 7.78 6.69
N VAL A 303 2.83 9.08 6.95
CA VAL A 303 2.99 10.09 5.90
C VAL A 303 4.45 10.16 5.41
N PRO A 304 4.71 10.70 4.19
CA PRO A 304 6.07 10.89 3.71
C PRO A 304 6.90 11.77 4.64
N PHE A 305 8.22 11.61 4.53
CA PHE A 305 9.25 12.35 5.23
C PHE A 305 9.28 12.17 6.76
N CYS A 306 8.81 11.01 7.24
CA CYS A 306 9.05 10.54 8.59
C CYS A 306 10.40 9.82 8.66
N VAL A 307 11.17 10.11 9.72
CA VAL A 307 12.51 9.55 9.94
C VAL A 307 12.46 8.60 11.12
N PHE A 308 12.97 7.40 10.93
CA PHE A 308 13.01 6.37 11.95
C PHE A 308 14.42 5.86 12.19
N GLU A 309 14.81 5.67 13.44
CA GLU A 309 16.00 4.94 13.82
C GLU A 309 15.68 3.45 13.97
N ILE A 310 16.51 2.59 13.39
CA ILE A 310 16.43 1.14 13.57
C ILE A 310 17.05 0.82 14.94
N VAL A 311 16.23 0.60 15.95
CA VAL A 311 16.70 0.38 17.32
C VAL A 311 17.07 -1.08 17.59
N LYS A 312 16.44 -2.02 16.88
CA LYS A 312 16.69 -3.45 17.08
C LYS A 312 16.23 -4.28 15.88
N ILE A 313 16.96 -5.34 15.58
CA ILE A 313 16.53 -6.39 14.64
C ILE A 313 16.55 -7.71 15.39
N LYS A 314 15.45 -8.47 15.30
CA LYS A 314 15.31 -9.79 15.93
C LYS A 314 14.95 -10.83 14.87
N THR A 315 15.36 -12.08 15.10
CA THR A 315 14.79 -13.22 14.39
C THR A 315 13.33 -13.41 14.78
N LYS A 316 12.47 -13.73 13.82
CA LYS A 316 11.06 -14.08 14.04
C LYS A 316 10.77 -15.44 13.42
N THR A 317 10.44 -16.40 14.28
CA THR A 317 10.03 -17.77 13.92
C THR A 317 8.56 -18.04 14.24
N ASN A 318 8.01 -17.36 15.24
CA ASN A 318 6.62 -17.53 15.66
C ASN A 318 5.77 -16.47 14.98
N TRP A 319 5.03 -16.90 13.96
CA TRP A 319 4.12 -16.09 13.16
C TRP A 319 2.68 -16.42 13.54
N SER A 320 1.79 -15.43 13.53
CA SER A 320 0.37 -15.57 13.85
C SER A 320 -0.46 -16.11 12.68
N ALA A 321 0.17 -16.75 11.70
CA ALA A 321 -0.47 -17.06 10.43
C ALA A 321 -1.73 -17.89 10.62
N LYS A 322 -2.72 -17.56 9.78
CA LYS A 322 -4.01 -18.22 9.71
C LYS A 322 -3.76 -19.75 9.65
N ASP A 323 -4.42 -20.47 10.54
CA ASP A 323 -4.55 -21.92 10.52
C ASP A 323 -3.25 -22.75 10.46
N GLY A 324 -2.21 -22.41 11.24
CA GLY A 324 -1.26 -23.36 11.87
C GLY A 324 -0.48 -24.36 10.99
N THR A 325 -0.66 -24.33 9.68
CA THR A 325 -0.24 -25.34 8.70
C THR A 325 0.88 -24.83 7.80
N VAL A 326 1.10 -23.51 7.77
CA VAL A 326 2.15 -22.88 6.95
C VAL A 326 3.45 -22.81 7.74
N LYS A 327 4.48 -23.54 7.28
CA LYS A 327 5.86 -23.37 7.74
C LYS A 327 6.40 -22.06 7.19
N ILE A 328 6.28 -20.98 7.96
CA ILE A 328 6.84 -19.70 7.56
C ILE A 328 8.36 -19.77 7.77
N LYS A 329 9.10 -19.45 6.70
CA LYS A 329 10.55 -19.27 6.73
C LYS A 329 10.95 -18.35 7.90
N GLU A 330 12.10 -18.61 8.50
CA GLU A 330 12.65 -17.69 9.49
C GLU A 330 12.73 -16.27 8.91
N GLY A 331 12.07 -15.31 9.56
CA GLY A 331 12.06 -13.92 9.12
C GLY A 331 12.72 -12.97 10.11
N ARG A 332 12.49 -11.67 9.93
CA ARG A 332 13.02 -10.64 10.83
C ARG A 332 11.92 -9.73 11.35
N LYS A 333 12.11 -9.29 12.58
CA LYS A 333 11.34 -8.23 13.21
C LYS A 333 12.25 -7.02 13.39
N ILE A 334 11.93 -5.93 12.71
CA ILE A 334 12.70 -4.68 12.71
C ILE A 334 11.94 -3.68 13.57
N ILE A 335 12.57 -3.22 14.64
CA ILE A 335 11.98 -2.26 15.58
C ILE A 335 12.53 -0.89 15.24
N LEU A 336 11.62 0.05 15.00
CA LEU A 336 11.87 1.40 14.53
C LEU A 336 11.31 2.41 15.52
N LYS A 337 12.10 3.43 15.84
CA LYS A 337 11.66 4.55 16.69
C LYS A 337 11.70 5.84 15.89
N GLU A 338 10.62 6.61 15.91
CA GLU A 338 10.60 7.91 15.25
C GLU A 338 11.63 8.85 15.88
N CYS A 339 12.41 9.52 15.02
CA CYS A 339 13.34 10.55 15.43
C CYS A 339 12.59 11.86 15.69
N GLU A 340 12.85 12.49 16.84
CA GLU A 340 12.38 13.84 17.09
C GLU A 340 12.97 14.82 16.06
N LYS A 341 12.09 15.58 15.42
CA LYS A 341 12.50 16.68 14.55
C LYS A 341 12.71 17.90 15.44
N GLN A 342 13.96 18.35 15.59
CA GLN A 342 14.23 19.66 16.17
C GLN A 342 13.80 20.72 15.16
N TYR A 343 12.59 21.27 15.32
CA TYR A 343 12.23 22.52 14.66
C TYR A 343 13.09 23.62 15.29
N SER A 344 14.26 23.90 14.72
CA SER A 344 14.87 25.19 14.96
C SER A 344 13.83 26.22 14.58
N ILE A 345 13.36 26.99 15.57
CA ILE A 345 12.58 28.20 15.35
C ILE A 345 13.52 29.13 14.59
N CYS A 346 13.61 28.98 13.27
CA CYS A 346 13.97 30.09 12.43
C CYS A 346 12.78 31.04 12.58
N SER A 347 12.91 31.94 13.55
CA SER A 347 12.28 33.25 13.54
C SER A 347 12.52 33.83 12.15
N ILE A 348 11.52 33.69 11.27
CA ILE A 348 11.43 34.48 10.06
C ILE A 348 11.00 35.86 10.55
N MET A 349 11.97 36.75 10.73
CA MET A 349 11.77 38.19 10.62
C MET A 349 11.57 38.55 9.15
#